data_AF-A0A7C4BWF3-F1
#
_entry.id   AF-A0A7C4BWF3-F1
#
_cell.length_a   1.000
_cell.length_b   1.000
_cell.length_c   1.000
_cell.angle_alpha   90.00
_cell.angle_beta   90.00
_cell.angle_gamma   90.00
#
_symmetry.space_group_name_H-M   'P 1'
#
loop_
_entity.id
_entity.type
_entity.pdbx_description
1 polymer ?
#
loop_
_entity_poly.entity_id
_entity_poly.type
_entity_poly.pdbx_seq_one_letter_code
_entity_poly.pdbx_strand_id
1 'polypeptide(L)'
;MPGWKSSFARSLAIVFCAFAAAGWQDPQADARKFAEIQARVERGEPISREDREWAQEYRRRQMTKSGAPDEAQKKLIEEFRKKNPPRDSTGLVPLTDLGRGRYQGEEGGLYPGGVNVPPSHHLKAGLAMAKQIAPVDAQGKPSPDGKIVLLSIGMSNTTQEFQVFKKLAASEPGLNPRLAIVDGAQGGQTARVTADPRAKFWDVVAERLRGAGVTERQVQVAWVKQANARPTEPFPAEAKRLSADLIKTLQNLHDKFPNLKIAYLSSRIYAGYANTALNPEPYAYEEGYSVRWLIQDQIAGNADLNADPDKGAVKAPVLLWGPYLWADGTAGRKDGRLKWLREDLGADGTHPSRPGCAKVADLLLDFF
;
A
#
# COMPACT_ATOMS: atom_id res chain seq x y z
N MET A 1 65.07 -18.93 43.06
CA MET A 1 63.80 -19.03 43.81
C MET A 1 62.87 -17.95 43.26
N PRO A 2 61.59 -18.22 42.95
CA PRO A 2 60.77 -19.38 43.26
C PRO A 2 60.53 -20.31 42.06
N GLY A 3 60.21 -21.57 42.36
CA GLY A 3 59.90 -22.63 41.40
C GLY A 3 58.54 -23.27 41.69
N TRP A 4 57.94 -23.75 40.63
CA TRP A 4 56.61 -24.35 40.47
C TRP A 4 56.53 -25.79 41.02
N LYS A 5 55.35 -26.20 41.53
CA LYS A 5 54.63 -27.51 41.40
C LYS A 5 53.83 -27.83 42.68
N SER A 6 52.50 -27.87 42.62
CA SER A 6 51.59 -28.99 42.33
C SER A 6 51.18 -29.81 43.57
N SER A 7 49.88 -30.03 43.77
CA SER A 7 49.23 -31.35 43.89
C SER A 7 48.00 -31.35 44.83
N PHE A 8 46.87 -31.89 44.32
CA PHE A 8 45.84 -32.77 44.94
C PHE A 8 45.35 -32.49 46.38
N ALA A 9 44.06 -32.61 46.75
CA ALA A 9 43.04 -33.57 46.34
C ALA A 9 41.60 -33.14 46.75
N ARG A 10 40.63 -33.52 45.91
CA ARG A 10 39.32 -34.15 46.20
C ARG A 10 38.43 -33.63 47.35
N SER A 11 37.24 -33.16 46.97
CA SER A 11 36.00 -33.85 47.34
C SER A 11 34.89 -33.63 46.32
N LEU A 12 34.27 -34.74 45.97
CA LEU A 12 33.31 -34.99 44.90
C LEU A 12 31.90 -34.75 45.44
N ALA A 13 31.10 -33.93 44.75
CA ALA A 13 29.65 -34.00 44.85
C ALA A 13 29.08 -33.83 43.44
N ILE A 14 28.82 -34.97 42.82
CA ILE A 14 28.08 -35.10 41.57
C ILE A 14 26.61 -34.80 41.90
N VAL A 15 26.08 -33.72 41.33
CA VAL A 15 24.64 -33.59 41.10
C VAL A 15 24.45 -33.59 39.59
N PHE A 16 23.86 -34.68 39.09
CA PHE A 16 23.33 -34.75 37.72
C PHE A 16 22.17 -33.77 37.60
N CYS A 17 22.38 -32.66 36.88
CA CYS A 17 21.29 -31.93 36.27
C CYS A 17 21.46 -32.04 34.75
N ALA A 18 20.61 -32.87 34.15
CA ALA A 18 20.44 -32.95 32.72
C ALA A 18 20.01 -31.57 32.19
N PHE A 19 20.90 -30.86 31.52
CA PHE A 19 20.48 -29.78 30.64
C PHE A 19 19.93 -30.42 29.37
N ALA A 20 18.59 -30.42 29.28
CA ALA A 20 17.89 -30.61 28.02
C ALA A 20 18.46 -29.61 27.00
N ALA A 21 18.78 -30.11 25.81
CA ALA A 21 19.20 -29.31 24.68
C ALA A 21 18.08 -28.32 24.31
N ALA A 22 18.19 -27.08 24.76
CA ALA A 22 17.44 -25.99 24.19
C ALA A 22 18.02 -25.75 22.79
N GLY A 23 17.33 -26.27 21.76
CA GLY A 23 17.76 -26.19 20.37
C GLY A 23 18.03 -24.74 19.96
N TRP A 24 19.28 -24.45 19.59
CA TRP A 24 19.64 -23.20 18.94
C TRP A 24 19.04 -23.19 17.54
N GLN A 25 17.94 -22.46 17.34
CA GLN A 25 17.38 -22.19 16.01
C GLN A 25 18.22 -21.11 15.31
N ASP A 26 18.72 -21.41 14.11
CA ASP A 26 19.46 -20.46 13.26
C ASP A 26 18.52 -19.34 12.74
N PRO A 27 18.70 -18.07 13.16
CA PRO A 27 17.87 -16.96 12.73
C PRO A 27 17.87 -16.71 11.22
N GLN A 28 18.96 -17.08 10.52
CA GLN A 28 19.05 -16.95 9.06
C GLN A 28 18.26 -18.06 8.36
N ALA A 29 18.16 -19.25 8.96
CA ALA A 29 17.33 -20.34 8.45
C ALA A 29 15.84 -20.02 8.60
N ASP A 30 15.42 -19.48 9.75
CA ASP A 30 14.03 -19.08 9.97
C ASP A 30 13.61 -17.93 9.00
N ALA A 31 14.48 -16.93 8.77
CA ALA A 31 14.19 -15.87 7.81
C ALA A 31 14.02 -16.40 6.37
N ARG A 32 14.89 -17.34 5.96
CA ARG A 32 14.80 -18.02 4.66
C ARG A 32 13.52 -18.83 4.53
N LYS A 33 13.17 -19.62 5.55
CA LYS A 33 11.92 -20.40 5.58
C LYS A 33 10.69 -19.51 5.50
N PHE A 34 10.68 -18.37 6.20
CA PHE A 34 9.57 -17.42 6.11
C PHE A 34 9.45 -16.79 4.72
N ALA A 35 10.57 -16.35 4.14
CA ALA A 35 10.60 -15.81 2.78
C ALA A 35 10.11 -16.85 1.75
N GLU A 36 10.49 -18.10 1.92
CA GLU A 36 10.04 -19.20 1.05
C GLU A 36 8.54 -19.46 1.18
N ILE A 37 8.00 -19.50 2.40
CA ILE A 37 6.54 -19.61 2.62
C ILE A 37 5.80 -18.42 2.01
N GLN A 38 6.31 -17.19 2.16
CA GLN A 38 5.72 -16.01 1.53
C GLN A 38 5.75 -16.12 0.01
N ALA A 39 6.87 -16.52 -0.58
CA ALA A 39 7.01 -16.68 -2.02
C ALA A 39 6.07 -17.77 -2.57
N ARG A 40 5.84 -18.87 -1.84
CA ARG A 40 4.84 -19.90 -2.19
C ARG A 40 3.41 -19.34 -2.18
N VAL A 41 3.08 -18.54 -1.17
CA VAL A 41 1.79 -17.84 -1.10
C VAL A 41 1.62 -16.85 -2.26
N GLU A 42 2.66 -16.08 -2.57
CA GLU A 42 2.68 -15.12 -3.68
C GLU A 42 2.52 -15.80 -5.05
N ARG A 43 3.06 -17.02 -5.20
CA ARG A 43 2.88 -17.88 -6.40
C ARG A 43 1.55 -18.64 -6.44
N GLY A 44 0.70 -18.51 -5.42
CA GLY A 44 -0.58 -19.20 -5.35
C GLY A 44 -0.48 -20.71 -5.06
N GLU A 45 0.68 -21.18 -4.62
CA GLU A 45 0.88 -22.58 -4.27
C GLU A 45 0.18 -22.93 -2.95
N PRO A 46 -0.37 -24.15 -2.82
CA PRO A 46 -0.88 -24.62 -1.54
C PRO A 46 0.25 -24.71 -0.51
N ILE A 47 0.05 -24.07 0.63
CA ILE A 47 0.91 -24.19 1.81
C ILE A 47 0.26 -25.11 2.84
N SER A 48 1.09 -25.89 3.53
CA SER A 48 0.61 -26.83 4.55
C SER A 48 0.01 -26.09 5.74
N ARG A 49 -0.79 -26.79 6.54
CA ARG A 49 -1.29 -26.24 7.82
C ARG A 49 -0.13 -25.87 8.75
N GLU A 50 0.89 -26.72 8.77
CA GLU A 50 2.10 -26.52 9.57
C GLU A 50 2.90 -25.29 9.12
N ASP A 51 3.07 -25.06 7.81
CA ASP A 51 3.72 -23.86 7.28
C ASP A 51 2.93 -22.58 7.61
N ARG A 52 1.59 -22.66 7.58
CA ARG A 52 0.72 -21.54 8.00
C ARG A 52 0.91 -21.20 9.47
N GLU A 53 0.81 -22.19 10.34
CA GLU A 53 0.95 -22.04 11.78
C GLU A 53 2.37 -21.58 12.14
N TRP A 54 3.39 -22.15 11.50
CA TRP A 54 4.78 -21.77 11.66
C TRP A 54 5.06 -20.34 11.19
N ALA A 55 4.52 -19.90 10.05
CA ALA A 55 4.72 -18.54 9.55
C ALA A 55 3.92 -17.49 10.35
N GLN A 56 2.78 -17.86 10.93
CA GLN A 56 2.07 -17.04 11.91
C GLN A 56 2.90 -16.90 13.20
N GLU A 57 3.44 -18.01 13.70
CA GLU A 57 4.29 -18.03 14.89
C GLU A 57 5.62 -17.29 14.67
N TYR A 58 6.26 -17.43 13.50
CA TYR A 58 7.44 -16.67 13.12
C TYR A 58 7.13 -15.16 13.08
N ARG A 59 6.01 -14.75 12.48
CA ARG A 59 5.56 -13.34 12.54
C ARG A 59 5.31 -12.88 13.97
N ARG A 60 4.69 -13.71 14.81
CA ARG A 60 4.48 -13.41 16.24
C ARG A 60 5.82 -13.23 16.96
N ARG A 61 6.78 -14.14 16.74
CA ARG A 61 8.15 -14.08 17.30
C ARG A 61 8.90 -12.84 16.83
N GLN A 62 8.83 -12.51 15.54
CA GLN A 62 9.42 -11.29 15.00
C GLN A 62 8.76 -10.05 15.59
N MET A 63 7.43 -10.00 15.72
CA MET A 63 6.74 -8.91 16.41
C MET A 63 7.10 -8.83 17.89
N THR A 64 7.35 -9.95 18.58
CA THR A 64 7.83 -9.90 19.98
C THR A 64 9.28 -9.46 20.12
N LYS A 65 10.14 -9.74 19.11
CA LYS A 65 11.54 -9.27 19.07
C LYS A 65 11.68 -7.82 18.57
N SER A 66 10.74 -7.35 17.75
CA SER A 66 10.65 -5.95 17.27
C SER A 66 9.66 -5.07 18.05
N GLY A 67 9.12 -5.59 19.16
CA GLY A 67 8.26 -4.85 20.08
C GLY A 67 6.92 -5.52 20.30
N ALA A 68 6.86 -6.45 21.27
CA ALA A 68 5.66 -6.41 22.12
C ALA A 68 5.58 -4.97 22.64
N PRO A 69 4.45 -4.27 22.49
CA PRO A 69 4.35 -2.91 22.99
C PRO A 69 4.74 -2.97 24.46
N ASP A 70 5.80 -2.24 24.82
CA ASP A 70 6.18 -2.11 26.20
C ASP A 70 5.00 -1.48 26.98
N GLU A 71 5.08 -1.48 28.30
CA GLU A 71 4.01 -0.95 29.15
C GLU A 71 3.58 0.48 28.72
N ALA A 72 4.52 1.27 28.21
CA ALA A 72 4.27 2.63 27.73
C ALA A 72 3.48 2.63 26.40
N GLN A 73 3.85 1.80 25.43
CA GLN A 73 3.13 1.69 24.16
C GLN A 73 1.72 1.10 24.35
N LYS A 74 1.53 0.17 25.29
CA LYS A 74 0.19 -0.32 25.67
C LYS A 74 -0.67 0.80 26.24
N LYS A 75 -0.13 1.61 27.15
CA LYS A 75 -0.82 2.79 27.70
C LYS A 75 -1.19 3.79 26.62
N LEU A 76 -0.30 4.09 25.68
CA LEU A 76 -0.59 4.99 24.56
C LEU A 76 -1.71 4.46 23.67
N ILE A 77 -1.74 3.15 23.38
CA ILE A 77 -2.83 2.54 22.60
C ILE A 77 -4.15 2.59 23.38
N GLU A 78 -4.12 2.33 24.68
CA GLU A 78 -5.33 2.39 25.53
C GLU A 78 -5.87 3.83 25.63
N GLU A 79 -5.00 4.81 25.85
CA GLU A 79 -5.36 6.24 25.85
C GLU A 79 -5.91 6.67 24.49
N PHE A 80 -5.30 6.23 23.40
CA PHE A 80 -5.79 6.50 22.05
C PHE A 80 -7.21 5.94 21.88
N ARG A 81 -7.46 4.69 22.31
CA ARG A 81 -8.78 4.05 22.22
C ARG A 81 -9.84 4.75 23.06
N LYS A 82 -9.49 5.23 24.25
CA LYS A 82 -10.39 6.01 25.11
C LYS A 82 -10.79 7.33 24.43
N LYS A 83 -9.84 7.99 23.76
CA LYS A 83 -10.09 9.26 23.04
C LYS A 83 -10.74 9.07 21.67
N ASN A 84 -10.57 7.90 21.06
CA ASN A 84 -11.04 7.57 19.72
C ASN A 84 -11.82 6.26 19.76
N PRO A 85 -13.03 6.25 20.35
CA PRO A 85 -13.89 5.08 20.29
C PRO A 85 -14.22 4.77 18.82
N PRO A 86 -14.33 3.47 18.44
CA PRO A 86 -14.79 3.08 17.11
C PRO A 86 -16.15 3.70 16.78
N ARG A 87 -16.33 4.14 15.54
CA ARG A 87 -17.54 4.84 15.08
C ARG A 87 -18.07 4.21 13.80
N ASP A 88 -19.38 3.95 13.79
CA ASP A 88 -20.09 3.46 12.60
C ASP A 88 -20.25 4.55 11.52
N SER A 89 -20.07 5.82 11.87
CA SER A 89 -20.03 6.98 10.98
C SER A 89 -19.29 8.13 11.67
N THR A 90 -18.61 8.96 10.88
CA THR A 90 -17.94 10.19 11.30
C THR A 90 -18.82 11.43 11.08
N GLY A 91 -19.84 11.34 10.22
CA GLY A 91 -20.61 12.49 9.74
C GLY A 91 -19.89 13.32 8.69
N LEU A 92 -18.67 12.92 8.29
CA LEU A 92 -17.96 13.55 7.19
C LEU A 92 -18.62 13.15 5.86
N VAL A 93 -18.74 14.11 4.94
CA VAL A 93 -19.42 13.90 3.66
C VAL A 93 -18.39 13.41 2.63
N PRO A 94 -18.57 12.26 1.96
CA PRO A 94 -17.65 11.80 0.92
C PRO A 94 -17.38 12.87 -0.14
N LEU A 95 -16.15 12.94 -0.69
CA LEU A 95 -15.80 13.95 -1.69
C LEU A 95 -16.77 13.94 -2.88
N THR A 96 -17.17 12.76 -3.33
CA THR A 96 -18.13 12.57 -4.42
C THR A 96 -19.50 13.17 -4.12
N ASP A 97 -19.87 13.27 -2.85
CA ASP A 97 -21.19 13.69 -2.38
C ASP A 97 -21.21 15.13 -1.88
N LEU A 98 -20.04 15.65 -1.49
CA LEU A 98 -19.83 17.01 -1.02
C LEU A 98 -19.97 18.02 -2.17
N GLY A 99 -19.51 17.65 -3.36
CA GLY A 99 -19.62 18.48 -4.57
C GLY A 99 -19.03 19.88 -4.36
N ARG A 100 -19.85 20.93 -4.53
CA ARG A 100 -19.45 22.33 -4.29
C ARG A 100 -19.48 22.76 -2.82
N GLY A 101 -19.86 21.87 -1.91
CA GLY A 101 -19.70 22.08 -0.47
C GLY A 101 -18.23 22.16 -0.07
N ARG A 102 -17.96 22.60 1.17
CA ARG A 102 -16.60 22.80 1.67
C ARG A 102 -16.33 21.99 2.93
N TYR A 103 -15.16 21.38 3.01
CA TYR A 103 -14.55 20.85 4.22
C TYR A 103 -13.38 21.75 4.59
N GLN A 104 -13.48 22.45 5.72
CA GLN A 104 -12.42 23.34 6.21
C GLN A 104 -11.85 24.30 5.15
N GLY A 105 -12.74 24.86 4.31
CA GLY A 105 -12.40 25.80 3.23
C GLY A 105 -12.19 25.16 1.85
N GLU A 106 -11.99 23.85 1.78
CA GLU A 106 -11.64 23.13 0.54
C GLU A 106 -12.88 22.46 -0.08
N GLU A 107 -13.06 22.63 -1.39
CA GLU A 107 -14.21 22.10 -2.12
C GLU A 107 -14.19 20.58 -2.23
N GLY A 108 -15.36 19.97 -2.29
CA GLY A 108 -15.50 18.56 -2.64
C GLY A 108 -15.28 18.26 -4.12
N GLY A 109 -15.86 17.15 -4.56
CA GLY A 109 -15.68 16.57 -5.88
C GLY A 109 -14.30 15.92 -6.06
N LEU A 110 -14.21 14.93 -6.93
CA LEU A 110 -12.93 14.33 -7.31
C LEU A 110 -12.09 15.29 -8.18
N TYR A 111 -12.73 16.19 -8.92
CA TYR A 111 -12.08 17.14 -9.83
C TYR A 111 -12.46 18.60 -9.50
N PRO A 112 -11.69 19.59 -10.00
CA PRO A 112 -11.96 21.00 -9.76
C PRO A 112 -13.39 21.42 -10.10
N GLY A 113 -13.97 22.33 -9.32
CA GLY A 113 -15.34 22.80 -9.49
C GLY A 113 -16.42 21.94 -8.83
N GLY A 114 -16.02 21.01 -7.96
CA GLY A 114 -16.94 20.18 -7.18
C GLY A 114 -17.62 19.08 -8.00
N VAL A 115 -16.94 18.56 -9.01
CA VAL A 115 -17.47 17.52 -9.93
C VAL A 115 -16.67 16.23 -9.83
N ASN A 116 -17.28 15.12 -10.26
CA ASN A 116 -16.67 13.78 -10.20
C ASN A 116 -16.20 13.27 -11.55
N VAL A 117 -16.13 14.15 -12.55
CA VAL A 117 -15.67 13.85 -13.91
C VAL A 117 -14.48 14.74 -14.27
N PRO A 118 -13.45 14.21 -14.96
CA PRO A 118 -12.30 15.01 -15.37
C PRO A 118 -12.72 16.13 -16.33
N PRO A 119 -12.10 17.32 -16.25
CA PRO A 119 -12.24 18.35 -17.29
C PRO A 119 -11.87 17.79 -18.67
N SER A 120 -12.52 18.29 -19.73
CA SER A 120 -12.41 17.73 -21.08
C SER A 120 -10.98 17.63 -21.62
N HIS A 121 -10.13 18.63 -21.35
CA HIS A 121 -8.73 18.61 -21.77
C HIS A 121 -7.91 17.53 -21.03
N HIS A 122 -8.19 17.30 -19.74
CA HIS A 122 -7.54 16.28 -18.94
C HIS A 122 -8.00 14.87 -19.34
N LEU A 123 -9.30 14.72 -19.59
CA LEU A 123 -9.86 13.49 -20.16
C LEU A 123 -9.21 13.16 -21.51
N LYS A 124 -9.04 14.16 -22.38
CA LYS A 124 -8.38 13.99 -23.68
C LYS A 124 -6.92 13.53 -23.51
N ALA A 125 -6.17 14.10 -22.56
CA ALA A 125 -4.80 13.65 -22.25
C ALA A 125 -4.77 12.20 -21.75
N GLY A 126 -5.67 11.85 -20.83
CA GLY A 126 -5.82 10.47 -20.35
C GLY A 126 -6.17 9.48 -21.46
N LEU A 127 -7.14 9.80 -22.32
CA LEU A 127 -7.52 8.97 -23.47
C LEU A 127 -6.40 8.85 -24.50
N ALA A 128 -5.61 9.92 -24.71
CA ALA A 128 -4.46 9.88 -25.60
C ALA A 128 -3.37 8.92 -25.08
N MET A 129 -3.10 8.94 -23.78
CA MET A 129 -2.19 7.98 -23.14
C MET A 129 -2.75 6.56 -23.13
N ALA A 130 -4.04 6.39 -22.86
CA ALA A 130 -4.69 5.08 -22.83
C ALA A 130 -4.62 4.36 -24.19
N LYS A 131 -4.78 5.10 -25.30
CA LYS A 131 -4.64 4.56 -26.66
C LYS A 131 -3.22 4.07 -27.00
N GLN A 132 -2.21 4.49 -26.24
CA GLN A 132 -0.83 4.02 -26.41
C GLN A 132 -0.53 2.77 -25.58
N ILE A 133 -1.44 2.35 -24.69
CA ILE A 133 -1.25 1.15 -23.89
C ILE A 133 -1.39 -0.06 -24.83
N ALA A 134 -0.27 -0.72 -25.09
CA ALA A 134 -0.20 -1.86 -25.99
C ALA A 134 0.92 -2.80 -25.55
N PRO A 135 0.90 -4.09 -25.94
CA PRO A 135 1.97 -5.00 -25.57
C PRO A 135 3.35 -4.50 -26.04
N VAL A 136 4.32 -4.50 -25.12
CA VAL A 136 5.73 -4.17 -25.41
C VAL A 136 6.66 -5.29 -24.95
N ASP A 137 7.77 -5.47 -25.66
CA ASP A 137 8.80 -6.46 -25.31
C ASP A 137 9.57 -6.07 -24.02
N ALA A 138 10.51 -6.91 -23.61
CA ALA A 138 11.32 -6.69 -22.41
C ALA A 138 12.18 -5.40 -22.49
N GLN A 139 12.46 -4.89 -23.69
CA GLN A 139 13.18 -3.65 -23.95
C GLN A 139 12.23 -2.44 -24.03
N GLY A 140 10.91 -2.66 -23.89
CA GLY A 140 9.90 -1.61 -23.94
C GLY A 140 9.53 -1.16 -25.35
N LYS A 141 9.82 -1.96 -26.37
CA LYS A 141 9.45 -1.68 -27.77
C LYS A 141 8.12 -2.36 -28.13
N PRO A 142 7.31 -1.78 -29.02
CA PRO A 142 6.06 -2.41 -29.47
C PRO A 142 6.28 -3.84 -29.95
N SER A 143 5.52 -4.78 -29.41
CA SER A 143 5.61 -6.19 -29.79
C SER A 143 4.27 -6.88 -29.58
N PRO A 144 3.65 -7.49 -30.60
CA PRO A 144 2.38 -8.19 -30.44
C PRO A 144 2.47 -9.38 -29.45
N ASP A 145 3.68 -9.89 -29.23
CA ASP A 145 3.96 -10.96 -28.27
C ASP A 145 4.37 -10.47 -26.88
N GLY A 146 4.51 -9.15 -26.72
CA GLY A 146 4.95 -8.49 -25.50
C GLY A 146 3.94 -8.55 -24.35
N LYS A 147 4.17 -7.71 -23.35
CA LYS A 147 3.31 -7.58 -22.17
C LYS A 147 2.87 -6.14 -21.94
N ILE A 148 1.72 -6.00 -21.30
CA ILE A 148 1.24 -4.77 -20.70
C ILE A 148 1.33 -5.00 -19.20
N VAL A 149 2.04 -4.16 -18.44
CA VAL A 149 2.13 -4.34 -16.99
C VAL A 149 1.31 -3.27 -16.26
N LEU A 150 0.38 -3.74 -15.42
CA LEU A 150 -0.32 -2.97 -14.39
C LEU A 150 0.36 -3.23 -13.04
N LEU A 151 0.89 -2.18 -12.42
CA LEU A 151 1.67 -2.26 -11.18
C LEU A 151 0.96 -1.56 -10.01
N SER A 152 0.83 -2.20 -8.85
CA SER A 152 0.42 -1.50 -7.63
C SER A 152 1.61 -0.82 -6.95
N ILE A 153 1.38 0.33 -6.33
CA ILE A 153 2.38 1.05 -5.51
C ILE A 153 1.69 1.51 -4.23
N GLY A 154 2.23 1.09 -3.08
CA GLY A 154 1.61 1.43 -1.82
C GLY A 154 2.12 0.68 -0.61
N MET A 155 1.37 0.88 0.47
CA MET A 155 1.63 0.31 1.79
C MET A 155 0.84 -0.99 2.05
N SER A 156 0.78 -1.44 3.30
CA SER A 156 0.18 -2.72 3.72
C SER A 156 -1.26 -2.94 3.27
N ASN A 157 -2.08 -1.89 3.20
CA ASN A 157 -3.48 -2.02 2.78
C ASN A 157 -3.54 -2.24 1.28
N THR A 158 -2.74 -1.49 0.53
CA THR A 158 -2.62 -1.59 -0.91
C THR A 158 -2.26 -3.00 -1.34
N THR A 159 -1.24 -3.63 -0.74
CA THR A 159 -0.88 -5.03 -1.07
C THR A 159 -1.98 -6.02 -0.65
N GLN A 160 -2.61 -5.83 0.51
CA GLN A 160 -3.68 -6.74 0.98
C GLN A 160 -4.90 -6.72 0.05
N GLU A 161 -5.28 -5.55 -0.45
CA GLU A 161 -6.40 -5.37 -1.37
C GLU A 161 -6.03 -5.81 -2.79
N PHE A 162 -4.86 -5.39 -3.28
CA PHE A 162 -4.43 -5.66 -4.65
C PHE A 162 -4.17 -7.15 -4.90
N GLN A 163 -3.72 -7.90 -3.88
CA GLN A 163 -3.56 -9.35 -4.00
C GLN A 163 -4.90 -10.08 -4.12
N VAL A 164 -6.00 -9.52 -3.60
CA VAL A 164 -7.34 -10.07 -3.85
C VAL A 164 -7.80 -9.68 -5.25
N PHE A 165 -7.62 -8.43 -5.67
CA PHE A 165 -7.90 -7.96 -7.04
C PHE A 165 -7.20 -8.83 -8.09
N LYS A 166 -5.89 -9.10 -7.93
CA LYS A 166 -5.14 -9.98 -8.84
C LYS A 166 -5.79 -11.35 -9.01
N LYS A 167 -6.31 -11.94 -7.93
CA LYS A 167 -6.96 -13.26 -7.97
C LYS A 167 -8.31 -13.21 -8.67
N LEU A 168 -9.09 -12.17 -8.43
CA LEU A 168 -10.37 -11.95 -9.11
C LEU A 168 -10.15 -11.69 -10.60
N ALA A 169 -9.28 -10.75 -10.95
CA ALA A 169 -8.95 -10.43 -12.33
C ALA A 169 -8.42 -11.65 -13.12
N ALA A 170 -7.60 -12.50 -12.50
CA ALA A 170 -7.12 -13.74 -13.14
C ALA A 170 -8.23 -14.75 -13.46
N SER A 171 -9.40 -14.61 -12.85
CA SER A 171 -10.58 -15.45 -13.10
C SER A 171 -11.52 -14.85 -14.15
N GLU A 172 -11.25 -13.63 -14.64
CA GLU A 172 -12.10 -12.97 -15.63
C GLU A 172 -11.89 -13.54 -17.04
N PRO A 173 -12.95 -14.05 -17.71
CA PRO A 173 -12.83 -14.62 -19.05
C PRO A 173 -12.36 -13.62 -20.11
N GLY A 174 -12.62 -12.33 -19.89
CA GLY A 174 -12.26 -11.24 -20.80
C GLY A 174 -10.86 -10.67 -20.59
N LEU A 175 -10.08 -11.21 -19.65
CA LEU A 175 -8.76 -10.67 -19.33
C LEU A 175 -7.83 -10.76 -20.55
N ASN A 176 -7.24 -9.63 -20.93
CA ASN A 176 -6.27 -9.61 -22.01
C ASN A 176 -5.06 -10.52 -21.66
N PRO A 177 -4.73 -11.56 -22.46
CA PRO A 177 -3.66 -12.51 -22.15
C PRO A 177 -2.25 -11.90 -22.16
N ARG A 178 -2.11 -10.67 -22.68
CA ARG A 178 -0.85 -9.90 -22.63
C ARG A 178 -0.74 -9.04 -21.38
N LEU A 179 -1.81 -8.88 -20.59
CA LEU A 179 -1.77 -8.14 -19.33
C LEU A 179 -1.08 -8.97 -18.25
N ALA A 180 -0.11 -8.36 -17.58
CA ALA A 180 0.50 -8.86 -16.36
C ALA A 180 0.17 -7.89 -15.22
N ILE A 181 -0.45 -8.40 -14.16
CA ILE A 181 -0.82 -7.63 -12.98
C ILE A 181 0.19 -7.94 -11.87
N VAL A 182 0.97 -6.94 -11.47
CA VAL A 182 2.09 -7.09 -10.52
C VAL A 182 1.83 -6.26 -9.26
N ASP A 183 2.01 -6.89 -8.09
CA ASP A 183 1.85 -6.21 -6.81
C ASP A 183 3.19 -5.61 -6.35
N GLY A 184 3.40 -4.31 -6.52
CA GLY A 184 4.60 -3.63 -6.02
C GLY A 184 4.46 -3.13 -4.58
N ALA A 185 3.23 -3.11 -4.04
CA ALA A 185 2.95 -2.59 -2.72
C ALA A 185 3.49 -3.48 -1.59
N GLN A 186 3.88 -2.87 -0.47
CA GLN A 186 4.62 -3.55 0.59
C GLN A 186 4.21 -3.07 2.00
N GLY A 187 4.21 -4.00 2.96
CA GLY A 187 3.87 -3.68 4.34
C GLY A 187 4.79 -2.62 4.96
N GLY A 188 4.20 -1.61 5.61
CA GLY A 188 4.94 -0.53 6.28
C GLY A 188 5.63 0.49 5.36
N GLN A 189 5.52 0.35 4.04
CA GLN A 189 6.18 1.23 3.06
C GLN A 189 5.27 2.42 2.73
N THR A 190 5.15 3.37 3.66
CA THR A 190 4.35 4.62 3.53
C THR A 190 4.84 5.53 2.40
N ALA A 191 4.07 6.60 2.08
CA ALA A 191 4.46 7.58 1.06
C ALA A 191 5.84 8.21 1.31
N ARG A 192 6.18 8.53 2.58
CA ARG A 192 7.53 8.99 2.98
C ARG A 192 8.65 8.04 2.54
N VAL A 193 8.38 6.73 2.52
CA VAL A 193 9.39 5.73 2.13
C VAL A 193 9.47 5.65 0.61
N THR A 194 8.34 5.61 -0.09
CA THR A 194 8.32 5.55 -1.56
C THR A 194 8.81 6.84 -2.22
N ALA A 195 8.78 7.97 -1.49
CA ALA A 195 9.37 9.23 -1.92
C ALA A 195 10.90 9.17 -2.06
N ASP A 196 11.61 8.28 -1.35
CA ASP A 196 13.05 8.08 -1.52
C ASP A 196 13.33 7.10 -2.68
N PRO A 197 13.96 7.54 -3.79
CA PRO A 197 14.26 6.67 -4.93
C PRO A 197 15.24 5.52 -4.59
N ARG A 198 15.95 5.62 -3.46
CA ARG A 198 16.94 4.65 -2.97
C ARG A 198 16.38 3.74 -1.89
N ALA A 199 15.11 3.88 -1.52
CA ALA A 199 14.49 2.99 -0.57
C ALA A 199 14.47 1.55 -1.10
N LYS A 200 14.77 0.57 -0.23
CA LYS A 200 14.69 -0.87 -0.53
C LYS A 200 13.32 -1.30 -1.09
N PHE A 201 12.28 -0.51 -0.84
CA PHE A 201 10.97 -0.65 -1.50
C PHE A 201 11.11 -0.84 -3.01
N TRP A 202 11.93 -0.01 -3.68
CA TRP A 202 12.08 -0.05 -5.13
C TRP A 202 12.85 -1.28 -5.62
N ASP A 203 13.80 -1.79 -4.83
CA ASP A 203 14.48 -3.05 -5.13
C ASP A 203 13.48 -4.21 -5.12
N VAL A 204 12.61 -4.27 -4.11
CA VAL A 204 11.55 -5.30 -4.03
C VAL A 204 10.54 -5.18 -5.18
N VAL A 205 10.22 -3.97 -5.64
CA VAL A 205 9.39 -3.79 -6.85
C VAL A 205 10.06 -4.42 -8.07
N ALA A 206 11.36 -4.17 -8.29
CA ALA A 206 12.13 -4.76 -9.38
C ALA A 206 12.21 -6.30 -9.26
N GLU A 207 12.38 -6.82 -8.04
CA GLU A 207 12.37 -8.26 -7.77
C GLU A 207 11.02 -8.91 -8.13
N ARG A 208 9.90 -8.26 -7.78
CA ARG A 208 8.56 -8.76 -8.08
C ARG A 208 8.20 -8.67 -9.56
N LEU A 209 8.65 -7.65 -10.27
CA LEU A 209 8.55 -7.57 -11.74
C LEU A 209 9.30 -8.75 -12.39
N ARG A 210 10.55 -8.97 -11.98
CA ARG A 210 11.37 -10.09 -12.47
C ARG A 210 10.73 -11.44 -12.13
N GLY A 211 10.19 -11.60 -10.92
CA GLY A 211 9.47 -12.81 -10.50
C GLY A 211 8.20 -13.09 -11.32
N ALA A 212 7.57 -12.05 -11.87
CA ALA A 212 6.46 -12.15 -12.80
C ALA A 212 6.90 -12.30 -14.28
N GLY A 213 8.21 -12.38 -14.56
CA GLY A 213 8.74 -12.54 -15.91
C GLY A 213 8.61 -11.28 -16.78
N VAL A 214 8.52 -10.10 -16.17
CA VAL A 214 8.39 -8.81 -16.87
C VAL A 214 9.46 -7.82 -16.42
N THR A 215 9.68 -6.75 -17.18
CA THR A 215 10.66 -5.70 -16.88
C THR A 215 9.99 -4.38 -16.50
N GLU A 216 10.76 -3.48 -15.90
CA GLU A 216 10.37 -2.10 -15.60
C GLU A 216 9.92 -1.35 -16.87
N ARG A 217 10.50 -1.70 -18.02
CA ARG A 217 10.17 -1.10 -19.32
C ARG A 217 8.81 -1.56 -19.86
N GLN A 218 8.20 -2.60 -19.27
CA GLN A 218 6.87 -3.09 -19.66
C GLN A 218 5.74 -2.49 -18.81
N VAL A 219 6.08 -1.78 -17.73
CA VAL A 219 5.14 -1.05 -16.87
C VAL A 219 4.55 0.12 -17.64
N GLN A 220 3.22 0.10 -17.80
CA GLN A 220 2.46 1.09 -18.57
C GLN A 220 1.35 1.73 -17.74
N VAL A 221 0.87 1.05 -16.70
CA VAL A 221 -0.15 1.58 -15.79
C VAL A 221 0.27 1.33 -14.34
N ALA A 222 0.04 2.31 -13.48
CA ALA A 222 0.21 2.17 -12.04
C ALA A 222 -1.11 2.43 -11.31
N TRP A 223 -1.42 1.61 -10.30
CA TRP A 223 -2.43 1.94 -9.29
C TRP A 223 -1.73 2.31 -7.98
N VAL A 224 -1.93 3.55 -7.53
CA VAL A 224 -1.24 4.10 -6.36
C VAL A 224 -2.25 4.37 -5.25
N LYS A 225 -1.99 3.77 -4.09
CA LYS A 225 -2.73 4.03 -2.85
C LYS A 225 -1.73 4.10 -1.70
N GLN A 226 -1.69 5.23 -1.01
CA GLN A 226 -0.61 5.52 -0.08
C GLN A 226 -1.06 6.45 1.05
N ALA A 227 -0.50 6.22 2.23
CA ALA A 227 -0.73 7.05 3.41
C ALA A 227 0.59 7.33 4.12
N ASN A 228 0.59 8.36 4.96
CA ASN A 228 1.63 8.59 5.95
C ASN A 228 1.23 8.04 7.33
N ALA A 229 2.19 7.40 8.00
CA ALA A 229 1.96 6.81 9.32
C ALA A 229 2.09 7.86 10.42
N ARG A 230 1.26 7.71 11.45
CA ARG A 230 1.20 8.51 12.68
C ARG A 230 1.16 10.01 12.40
N PRO A 231 0.17 10.47 11.60
CA PRO A 231 -0.04 11.90 11.38
C PRO A 231 -0.36 12.63 12.69
N THR A 232 0.10 13.88 12.81
CA THR A 232 -0.12 14.71 14.02
C THR A 232 -0.57 16.13 13.73
N GLU A 233 -0.34 16.64 12.52
CA GLU A 233 -0.72 18.01 12.16
C GLU A 233 -2.20 18.09 11.81
N PRO A 234 -2.86 19.25 11.95
CA PRO A 234 -4.22 19.43 11.46
C PRO A 234 -4.28 19.54 9.93
N PHE A 235 -5.48 19.46 9.39
CA PHE A 235 -5.75 19.84 8.01
C PHE A 235 -5.49 21.35 7.79
N PRO A 236 -4.93 21.76 6.64
CA PRO A 236 -4.49 20.93 5.51
C PRO A 236 -3.03 20.47 5.61
N ALA A 237 -2.33 20.73 6.72
CA ALA A 237 -0.88 20.56 6.80
C ALA A 237 -0.43 19.10 6.58
N GLU A 238 -1.06 18.12 7.22
CA GLU A 238 -0.68 16.72 7.02
C GLU A 238 -1.04 16.20 5.61
N ALA A 239 -2.22 16.56 5.09
CA ALA A 239 -2.63 16.19 3.72
C ALA A 239 -1.67 16.81 2.67
N LYS A 240 -1.18 18.03 2.89
CA LYS A 240 -0.16 18.65 2.04
C LYS A 240 1.19 17.94 2.14
N ARG A 241 1.59 17.45 3.33
CA ARG A 241 2.79 16.61 3.48
C ARG A 241 2.66 15.31 2.67
N LEU A 242 1.52 14.63 2.76
CA LEU A 242 1.26 13.43 1.95
C LEU A 242 1.30 13.75 0.46
N SER A 243 0.71 14.86 0.02
CA SER A 243 0.77 15.31 -1.38
C SER A 243 2.23 15.49 -1.84
N ALA A 244 3.07 16.15 -1.05
CA ALA A 244 4.48 16.35 -1.38
C ALA A 244 5.26 15.03 -1.49
N ASP A 245 5.00 14.06 -0.61
CA ASP A 245 5.60 12.73 -0.67
C ASP A 245 5.12 11.94 -1.91
N LEU A 246 3.86 12.13 -2.30
CA LEU A 246 3.29 11.52 -3.50
C LEU A 246 3.84 12.13 -4.80
N ILE A 247 4.11 13.44 -4.86
CA ILE A 247 4.81 14.06 -6.01
C ILE A 247 6.14 13.34 -6.26
N LYS A 248 6.94 13.16 -5.21
CA LYS A 248 8.23 12.45 -5.30
C LYS A 248 8.05 10.99 -5.70
N THR A 249 7.03 10.32 -5.16
CA THR A 249 6.70 8.94 -5.56
C THR A 249 6.36 8.88 -7.06
N LEU A 250 5.56 9.79 -7.58
CA LEU A 250 5.17 9.86 -8.99
C LEU A 250 6.35 10.15 -9.92
N GLN A 251 7.29 11.01 -9.48
CA GLN A 251 8.55 11.25 -10.18
C GLN A 251 9.43 10.00 -10.20
N ASN A 252 9.53 9.29 -9.07
CA ASN A 252 10.23 8.01 -9.02
C ASN A 252 9.59 6.96 -9.95
N LEU A 253 8.25 6.96 -10.08
CA LEU A 253 7.56 6.08 -11.04
C LEU A 253 7.91 6.43 -12.48
N HIS A 254 7.89 7.72 -12.84
CA HIS A 254 8.30 8.17 -14.17
C HIS A 254 9.73 7.72 -14.50
N ASP A 255 10.68 7.97 -13.59
CA ASP A 255 12.10 7.70 -13.84
C ASP A 255 12.42 6.21 -13.90
N LYS A 256 11.73 5.39 -13.10
CA LYS A 256 11.95 3.93 -13.05
C LYS A 256 11.21 3.19 -14.16
N PHE A 257 10.09 3.72 -14.66
CA PHE A 257 9.20 3.04 -15.60
C PHE A 257 9.01 3.88 -16.88
N PRO A 258 9.94 3.79 -17.85
CA PRO A 258 9.98 4.71 -19.01
C PRO A 258 8.79 4.60 -19.98
N ASN A 259 7.98 3.54 -19.87
CA ASN A 259 6.75 3.38 -20.66
C ASN A 259 5.47 3.64 -19.84
N LEU A 260 5.58 4.10 -18.59
CA LEU A 260 4.42 4.40 -17.76
C LEU A 260 3.60 5.54 -18.37
N LYS A 261 2.33 5.26 -18.66
CA LYS A 261 1.41 6.19 -19.33
C LYS A 261 0.47 6.86 -18.35
N ILE A 262 -0.12 6.06 -17.44
CA ILE A 262 -1.17 6.51 -16.53
C ILE A 262 -0.88 6.01 -15.11
N ALA A 263 -1.04 6.90 -14.13
CA ALA A 263 -1.15 6.52 -12.73
C ALA A 263 -2.57 6.82 -12.22
N TYR A 264 -3.27 5.78 -11.81
CA TYR A 264 -4.57 5.86 -11.16
C TYR A 264 -4.37 5.96 -9.64
N LEU A 265 -4.88 7.03 -9.04
CA LEU A 265 -4.71 7.33 -7.61
C LEU A 265 -6.00 7.03 -6.84
N SER A 266 -5.89 6.29 -5.74
CA SER A 266 -7.01 6.00 -4.83
C SER A 266 -6.71 6.47 -3.41
N SER A 267 -7.74 6.91 -2.70
CA SER A 267 -7.65 7.25 -1.27
C SER A 267 -7.59 5.99 -0.39
N ARG A 268 -7.27 6.19 0.89
CA ARG A 268 -7.60 5.26 1.98
C ARG A 268 -9.09 4.87 2.00
N ILE A 269 -9.33 3.73 2.63
CA ILE A 269 -10.67 3.29 3.08
C ILE A 269 -11.02 4.00 4.40
N TYR A 270 -12.27 3.84 4.84
CA TYR A 270 -12.74 4.35 6.12
C TYR A 270 -11.91 3.85 7.30
N ALA A 271 -11.52 4.76 8.20
CA ALA A 271 -10.73 4.45 9.39
C ALA A 271 -11.45 4.78 10.70
N GLY A 272 -12.78 4.95 10.68
CA GLY A 272 -13.53 5.31 11.90
C GLY A 272 -13.57 4.21 12.96
N TYR A 273 -13.15 2.98 12.62
CA TYR A 273 -12.96 1.91 13.58
C TYR A 273 -11.52 1.74 14.07
N ALA A 274 -10.58 2.59 13.61
CA ALA A 274 -9.17 2.49 13.96
C ALA A 274 -8.97 2.61 15.47
N ASN A 275 -8.28 1.65 16.05
CA ASN A 275 -7.96 1.59 17.48
C ASN A 275 -6.46 1.77 17.75
N THR A 276 -5.74 2.26 16.74
CA THR A 276 -4.33 2.62 16.77
C THR A 276 -4.14 3.98 16.11
N ALA A 277 -3.10 4.71 16.53
CA ALA A 277 -2.73 5.99 15.92
C ALA A 277 -2.02 5.85 14.56
N LEU A 278 -2.19 4.73 13.84
CA LEU A 278 -1.44 4.48 12.60
C LEU A 278 -1.83 5.45 11.49
N ASN A 279 -3.12 5.55 11.17
CA ASN A 279 -3.70 6.55 10.27
C ASN A 279 -5.24 6.56 10.51
N PRO A 280 -5.72 7.16 11.62
CA PRO A 280 -7.13 7.18 11.98
C PRO A 280 -7.90 8.31 11.27
N GLU A 281 -9.22 8.39 11.45
CA GLU A 281 -9.98 9.58 11.04
C GLU A 281 -9.60 10.81 11.90
N PRO A 282 -9.62 12.03 11.33
CA PRO A 282 -10.04 12.38 9.98
C PRO A 282 -8.95 12.22 8.90
N TYR A 283 -7.75 11.73 9.23
CA TYR A 283 -6.64 11.67 8.28
C TYR A 283 -6.90 10.74 7.08
N ALA A 284 -7.62 9.63 7.30
CA ALA A 284 -7.99 8.72 6.22
C ALA A 284 -9.00 9.37 5.24
N TYR A 285 -9.97 10.14 5.74
CA TYR A 285 -10.83 10.98 4.91
C TYR A 285 -10.04 12.07 4.17
N GLU A 286 -9.17 12.79 4.89
CA GLU A 286 -8.40 13.94 4.38
C GLU A 286 -7.36 13.57 3.31
N GLU A 287 -6.91 12.31 3.28
CA GLU A 287 -6.08 11.80 2.19
C GLU A 287 -6.75 11.96 0.81
N GLY A 288 -8.09 11.91 0.75
CA GLY A 288 -8.82 12.20 -0.47
C GLY A 288 -8.48 13.58 -1.06
N TYR A 289 -8.24 14.60 -0.21
CA TYR A 289 -7.79 15.92 -0.66
C TYR A 289 -6.37 15.90 -1.20
N SER A 290 -5.51 15.04 -0.66
CA SER A 290 -4.13 14.89 -1.15
C SER A 290 -4.13 14.40 -2.60
N VAL A 291 -4.93 13.38 -2.89
CA VAL A 291 -5.09 12.85 -4.25
C VAL A 291 -5.75 13.89 -5.18
N ARG A 292 -6.80 14.56 -4.68
CA ARG A 292 -7.51 15.61 -5.43
C ARG A 292 -6.56 16.73 -5.86
N TRP A 293 -5.72 17.23 -4.94
CA TRP A 293 -4.79 18.33 -5.22
C TRP A 293 -3.70 17.92 -6.20
N LEU A 294 -3.17 16.69 -6.15
CA LEU A 294 -2.20 16.21 -7.16
C LEU A 294 -2.76 16.28 -8.58
N ILE A 295 -3.99 15.79 -8.77
CA ILE A 295 -4.66 15.79 -10.08
C ILE A 295 -5.00 17.23 -10.49
N GLN A 296 -5.49 18.06 -9.55
CA GLN A 296 -5.75 19.47 -9.80
C GLN A 296 -4.48 20.23 -10.20
N ASP A 297 -3.36 19.97 -9.55
CA ASP A 297 -2.07 20.61 -9.83
C ASP A 297 -1.54 20.21 -11.21
N GLN A 298 -1.68 18.93 -11.59
CA GLN A 298 -1.32 18.50 -12.95
C GLN A 298 -2.22 19.17 -14.00
N ILE A 299 -3.53 19.25 -13.75
CA ILE A 299 -4.49 19.97 -14.60
C ILE A 299 -4.09 21.44 -14.76
N ALA A 300 -3.64 22.07 -13.67
CA ALA A 300 -3.20 23.46 -13.65
C ALA A 300 -1.81 23.69 -14.27
N GLY A 301 -1.11 22.64 -14.70
CA GLY A 301 0.20 22.75 -15.35
C GLY A 301 1.38 22.87 -14.36
N ASN A 302 1.25 22.31 -13.15
CA ASN A 302 2.37 22.24 -12.21
C ASN A 302 3.54 21.48 -12.86
N ALA A 303 4.70 22.16 -12.97
CA ALA A 303 5.89 21.63 -13.63
C ALA A 303 6.45 20.35 -12.99
N ASP A 304 6.21 20.14 -11.68
CA ASP A 304 6.67 18.94 -10.97
C ASP A 304 5.81 17.70 -11.25
N LEU A 305 4.64 17.90 -11.87
CA LEU A 305 3.72 16.85 -12.28
C LEU A 305 3.47 16.88 -13.79
N ASN A 306 4.31 17.57 -14.58
CA ASN A 306 4.10 17.69 -16.01
C ASN A 306 4.14 16.32 -16.71
N ALA A 307 3.10 16.02 -17.48
CA ALA A 307 2.96 14.81 -18.28
C ALA A 307 3.03 15.09 -19.80
N ASP A 308 3.17 16.36 -20.19
CA ASP A 308 3.07 16.82 -21.57
C ASP A 308 4.45 17.36 -22.04
N PRO A 309 5.12 16.67 -22.99
CA PRO A 309 6.44 17.10 -23.47
C PRO A 309 6.40 18.48 -24.16
N ASP A 310 5.25 18.91 -24.68
CA ASP A 310 5.08 20.22 -25.31
C ASP A 310 5.03 21.35 -24.27
N LYS A 311 4.86 21.01 -22.98
CA LYS A 311 4.78 21.96 -21.85
C LYS A 311 6.03 21.95 -20.95
N GLY A 312 7.06 21.18 -21.33
CA GLY A 312 8.33 21.12 -20.61
C GLY A 312 8.78 19.69 -20.32
N ALA A 313 9.76 19.54 -19.43
CA ALA A 313 10.24 18.22 -19.03
C ALA A 313 9.08 17.39 -18.44
N VAL A 314 8.88 16.18 -18.97
CA VAL A 314 7.95 15.22 -18.39
C VAL A 314 8.57 14.71 -17.09
N LYS A 315 7.78 14.75 -16.00
CA LYS A 315 8.19 14.34 -14.66
C LYS A 315 7.21 13.39 -13.99
N ALA A 316 6.03 13.18 -14.57
CA ALA A 316 5.02 12.28 -14.05
C ALA A 316 4.17 11.70 -15.20
N PRO A 317 3.54 10.53 -15.02
CA PRO A 317 2.52 10.05 -15.95
C PRO A 317 1.26 10.92 -15.87
N VAL A 318 0.30 10.70 -16.77
CA VAL A 318 -1.03 11.31 -16.62
C VAL A 318 -1.69 10.73 -15.36
N LEU A 319 -2.14 11.62 -14.47
CA LEU A 319 -2.77 11.28 -13.20
C LEU A 319 -4.28 11.28 -13.37
N LEU A 320 -4.91 10.18 -12.99
CA LEU A 320 -6.36 10.07 -12.95
C LEU A 320 -6.79 9.49 -11.61
N TRP A 321 -8.04 9.72 -11.23
CA TRP A 321 -8.61 8.98 -10.11
C TRP A 321 -8.74 7.52 -10.50
N GLY A 322 -8.24 6.62 -9.65
CA GLY A 322 -8.74 5.26 -9.55
C GLY A 322 -10.10 5.25 -8.86
N PRO A 323 -10.59 4.08 -8.40
CA PRO A 323 -11.78 4.07 -7.55
C PRO A 323 -11.53 4.92 -6.31
N TYR A 324 -12.43 5.86 -6.02
CA TYR A 324 -12.46 6.51 -4.71
C TYR A 324 -12.86 5.43 -3.71
N LEU A 325 -12.15 5.28 -2.59
CA LEU A 325 -12.35 4.15 -1.66
C LEU A 325 -12.92 4.56 -0.30
N TRP A 326 -13.00 5.86 -0.02
CA TRP A 326 -13.55 6.35 1.24
C TRP A 326 -15.07 6.51 1.16
N ALA A 327 -15.79 6.04 2.17
CA ALA A 327 -17.21 6.26 2.38
C ALA A 327 -17.45 6.36 3.89
N ASP A 328 -18.51 7.06 4.32
CA ASP A 328 -18.70 7.33 5.75
C ASP A 328 -19.28 6.12 6.50
N GLY A 329 -18.42 5.14 6.80
CA GLY A 329 -18.78 3.94 7.55
C GLY A 329 -20.07 3.27 7.02
N THR A 330 -21.02 3.06 7.90
CA THR A 330 -22.36 2.50 7.62
C THR A 330 -23.30 3.47 6.92
N ALA A 331 -23.06 4.79 7.06
CA ALA A 331 -23.82 5.81 6.34
C ALA A 331 -23.51 5.74 4.83
N GLY A 332 -22.25 5.48 4.48
CA GLY A 332 -21.81 5.20 3.11
C GLY A 332 -21.76 6.43 2.23
N ARG A 333 -21.90 6.20 0.92
CA ARG A 333 -22.07 7.25 -0.11
C ARG A 333 -23.53 7.37 -0.52
N LYS A 334 -23.90 8.53 -1.07
CA LYS A 334 -25.23 8.79 -1.65
C LYS A 334 -25.57 7.86 -2.82
N ASP A 335 -24.57 7.36 -3.54
CA ASP A 335 -24.75 6.40 -4.64
C ASP A 335 -25.12 4.98 -4.17
N GLY A 336 -25.04 4.71 -2.86
CA GLY A 336 -25.35 3.42 -2.25
C GLY A 336 -24.34 2.31 -2.56
N ARG A 337 -23.25 2.58 -3.31
CA ARG A 337 -22.33 1.55 -3.82
C ARG A 337 -21.27 1.12 -2.81
N LEU A 338 -20.94 1.97 -1.83
CA LEU A 338 -19.90 1.67 -0.86
C LEU A 338 -20.29 2.03 0.57
N LYS A 339 -20.08 1.06 1.46
CA LYS A 339 -20.20 1.16 2.92
C LYS A 339 -19.08 0.36 3.59
N TRP A 340 -18.64 0.86 4.74
CA TRP A 340 -17.63 0.24 5.59
C TRP A 340 -18.24 -0.16 6.94
N LEU A 341 -18.41 -1.46 7.13
CA LEU A 341 -18.86 -2.10 8.35
C LEU A 341 -17.65 -2.47 9.22
N ARG A 342 -17.86 -2.67 10.52
CA ARG A 342 -16.76 -3.06 11.43
C ARG A 342 -16.03 -4.33 10.96
N GLU A 343 -16.77 -5.29 10.42
CA GLU A 343 -16.25 -6.56 9.90
C GLU A 343 -15.40 -6.42 8.63
N ASP A 344 -15.48 -5.30 7.91
CA ASP A 344 -14.62 -4.99 6.76
C ASP A 344 -13.22 -4.55 7.20
N LEU A 345 -13.01 -4.32 8.49
CA LEU A 345 -11.74 -3.89 9.05
C LEU A 345 -11.18 -4.97 9.97
N GLY A 346 -9.86 -5.12 9.96
CA GLY A 346 -9.14 -6.02 10.84
C GLY A 346 -9.22 -5.60 12.30
N ALA A 347 -8.57 -6.39 13.17
CA ALA A 347 -8.59 -6.19 14.61
C ALA A 347 -8.09 -4.80 15.06
N ASP A 348 -7.20 -4.16 14.30
CA ASP A 348 -6.70 -2.82 14.60
C ASP A 348 -7.60 -1.68 14.08
N GLY A 349 -8.58 -2.01 13.25
CA GLY A 349 -9.49 -1.05 12.62
C GLY A 349 -8.85 -0.14 11.57
N THR A 350 -7.59 -0.38 11.22
CA THR A 350 -6.84 0.39 10.24
C THR A 350 -6.65 -0.40 8.94
N HIS A 351 -6.34 -1.70 9.04
CA HIS A 351 -6.20 -2.58 7.88
C HIS A 351 -7.57 -3.15 7.48
N PRO A 352 -7.80 -3.41 6.17
CA PRO A 352 -8.97 -4.17 5.75
C PRO A 352 -8.91 -5.59 6.32
N SER A 353 -10.07 -6.16 6.59
CA SER A 353 -10.26 -7.59 6.78
C SER A 353 -10.34 -8.29 5.41
N ARG A 354 -10.56 -9.61 5.40
CA ARG A 354 -10.81 -10.35 4.14
C ARG A 354 -12.04 -9.81 3.38
N PRO A 355 -13.22 -9.61 4.00
CA PRO A 355 -14.35 -8.91 3.38
C PRO A 355 -14.00 -7.50 2.87
N GLY A 356 -13.24 -6.72 3.65
CA GLY A 356 -12.83 -5.37 3.23
C GLY A 356 -11.92 -5.39 2.00
N CYS A 357 -10.96 -6.31 1.94
CA CYS A 357 -10.13 -6.50 0.75
C CYS A 357 -10.97 -6.89 -0.47
N ALA A 358 -11.98 -7.76 -0.30
CA ALA A 358 -12.89 -8.13 -1.39
C ALA A 358 -13.65 -6.92 -1.93
N LYS A 359 -14.19 -6.05 -1.08
CA LYS A 359 -14.85 -4.81 -1.51
C LYS A 359 -13.94 -3.91 -2.35
N VAL A 360 -12.69 -3.69 -1.93
CA VAL A 360 -11.74 -2.89 -2.72
C VAL A 360 -11.39 -3.59 -4.03
N ALA A 361 -11.22 -4.91 -3.99
CA ALA A 361 -10.91 -5.71 -5.18
C ALA A 361 -12.05 -5.66 -6.22
N ASP A 362 -13.30 -5.74 -5.78
CA ASP A 362 -14.48 -5.60 -6.65
C ASP A 362 -14.53 -4.18 -7.25
N LEU A 363 -14.27 -3.13 -6.46
CA LEU A 363 -14.18 -1.76 -6.98
C LEU A 363 -13.06 -1.57 -8.00
N LEU A 364 -11.94 -2.27 -7.84
CA LEU A 364 -10.83 -2.25 -8.82
C LEU A 364 -11.19 -3.02 -10.09
N LEU A 365 -11.91 -4.13 -9.97
CA LEU A 365 -12.37 -4.94 -11.09
C LEU A 365 -13.45 -4.22 -11.90
N ASP A 366 -14.38 -3.54 -11.24
CA ASP A 366 -15.37 -2.67 -11.90
C ASP A 366 -14.71 -1.48 -12.62
N PHE A 367 -13.51 -1.08 -12.18
CA PHE A 367 -12.81 0.10 -12.69
C PHE A 367 -11.91 -0.20 -13.90
N PHE A 368 -11.21 -1.32 -13.91
CA PHE A 368 -10.27 -1.74 -14.97
C PHE A 368 -10.92 -2.67 -15.98
#